data_AF-A0A1Q4AB12-F1
#
_entry.id   AF-A0A1Q4AB12-F1
#
_cell.length_a   1.000
_cell.length_b   1.000
_cell.length_c   1.000
_cell.angle_alpha   90.00
_cell.angle_beta   90.00
_cell.angle_gamma   90.00
#
_symmetry.space_group_name_H-M   'P 1'
#
loop_
_entity.id
_entity.type
_entity.pdbx_description
1 polymer ?
#
loop_
_entity_poly.entity_id
_entity_poly.type
_entity_poly.pdbx_seq_one_letter_code
_entity_poly.pdbx_strand_id
1 'polypeptide(L)' 'MSAGSGKAKPFRRPDAAEIESFLDYVAGLMERNPRERHLMLPIWRALERELLAAQQAEAIYDAARLRLTRSRDQTAALSS' A
#
# COMPACT_ATOMS: atom_id res chain seq x y z
N MET A 1 12.89 -25.13 -24.43
CA MET A 1 12.29 -24.53 -23.22
C MET A 1 12.39 -23.03 -23.35
N SER A 2 11.30 -22.34 -23.70
CA SER A 2 11.31 -20.88 -23.86
C SER A 2 11.43 -20.21 -22.50
N ALA A 3 12.60 -19.61 -22.23
CA ALA A 3 12.75 -18.65 -21.16
C ALA A 3 11.93 -17.41 -21.56
N GLY A 4 10.71 -17.30 -21.03
CA GLY A 4 9.92 -16.08 -21.15
C GLY A 4 10.72 -14.93 -20.55
N SER A 5 11.21 -14.02 -21.39
CA SER A 5 11.76 -12.74 -20.98
C SER A 5 10.62 -11.89 -20.42
N GLY A 6 10.22 -12.19 -19.19
CA GLY A 6 9.23 -11.41 -18.46
C GLY A 6 9.85 -10.06 -18.15
N LYS A 7 9.54 -9.03 -18.94
CA LYS A 7 9.84 -7.65 -18.57
C LYS A 7 9.31 -7.44 -17.15
N ALA A 8 10.20 -7.10 -16.22
CA ALA A 8 9.81 -6.77 -14.86
C ALA A 8 8.72 -5.70 -14.92
N LYS A 9 7.62 -5.91 -14.20
CA LYS A 9 6.57 -4.88 -14.10
C LYS A 9 7.23 -3.59 -13.57
N PRO A 10 6.85 -2.42 -14.09
CA PRO A 10 7.35 -1.15 -13.57
C PRO A 10 7.18 -1.14 -12.06
N PHE A 11 8.22 -0.71 -11.35
CA PHE A 11 8.14 -0.58 -9.89
C PHE A 11 7.04 0.43 -9.57
N ARG A 12 5.96 -0.04 -8.92
CA ARG A 12 4.98 0.82 -8.26
C ARG A 12 5.23 0.76 -6.77
N ARG A 13 4.91 1.85 -6.08
CA ARG A 13 4.86 1.84 -4.62
C ARG A 13 3.73 0.88 -4.18
N PRO A 14 3.97 -0.01 -3.21
CA PRO A 14 2.94 -0.90 -2.69
C PRO A 14 1.76 -0.11 -2.11
N ASP A 15 0.54 -0.63 -2.26
CA ASP A 15 -0.62 -0.12 -1.53
C ASP A 15 -0.70 -0.68 -0.09
N ALA A 16 -1.64 -0.18 0.72
CA ALA A 16 -1.76 -0.58 2.11
C ALA A 16 -1.96 -2.10 2.26
N ALA A 17 -2.78 -2.71 1.41
CA ALA A 17 -3.08 -4.15 1.47
C ALA A 17 -1.85 -5.02 1.11
N GLU A 18 -1.05 -4.58 0.14
CA GLU A 18 0.23 -5.24 -0.17
C GLU A 18 1.20 -5.14 1.02
N ILE A 19 1.27 -4.00 1.70
CA ILE A 19 2.14 -3.81 2.89
C ILE A 19 1.68 -4.69 4.06
N GLU A 20 0.37 -4.76 4.33
CA GLU A 20 -0.19 -5.67 5.34
C GLU A 20 0.18 -7.13 5.06
N SER A 21 0.11 -7.56 3.79
CA SER A 21 0.52 -8.91 3.39
C SER A 21 2.01 -9.18 3.68
N PHE A 22 2.88 -8.17 3.54
CA PHE A 22 4.29 -8.28 3.93
C PHE A 22 4.48 -8.32 5.45
N LEU A 23 3.68 -7.59 6.22
CA LEU A 23 3.70 -7.66 7.68
C LEU A 23 3.33 -9.06 8.17
N ASP A 24 2.26 -9.66 7.62
CA ASP A 24 1.88 -11.05 7.93
C ASP A 24 3.00 -12.04 7.63
N TYR A 25 3.66 -11.87 6.48
CA TYR A 25 4.82 -12.69 6.12
C TYR A 25 5.97 -12.56 7.13
N VAL A 26 6.30 -11.32 7.54
CA VAL A 26 7.35 -11.06 8.54
C VAL A 26 6.96 -11.61 9.91
N ALA A 27 5.69 -11.49 10.31
CA ALA A 27 5.18 -12.08 11.56
C ALA A 27 5.39 -13.60 11.56
N GLY A 28 5.02 -14.27 10.46
CA GLY A 28 5.25 -15.72 10.31
C GLY A 28 6.74 -16.09 10.30
N LEU A 29 7.65 -15.22 9.85
CA LEU A 29 9.09 -15.45 9.99
C LEU A 29 9.56 -15.31 11.44
N MET A 30 9.08 -14.29 12.16
CA MET A 30 9.42 -14.09 13.57
C MET A 30 8.93 -15.22 14.46
N GLU A 31 7.73 -15.75 14.18
CA GLU A 31 7.16 -16.89 14.91
C GLU A 31 8.00 -18.16 14.68
N ARG A 32 8.37 -18.44 13.43
CA ARG A 32 9.19 -19.62 13.07
C ARG A 32 10.64 -19.55 13.58
N ASN A 33 11.16 -18.34 13.80
CA ASN A 33 12.58 -18.12 14.17
C ASN A 33 12.68 -17.25 15.44
N PRO A 34 12.29 -17.78 16.62
CA PRO A 34 12.15 -16.99 17.83
C PRO A 34 13.48 -16.43 18.37
N ARG A 35 14.62 -17.07 18.09
CA ARG A 35 15.94 -16.59 18.49
C ARG A 35 16.38 -15.41 17.62
N GLU A 36 16.05 -15.47 16.34
CA GLU A 36 16.45 -14.51 15.31
C GLU A 36 15.42 -13.39 15.10
N ARG A 37 14.21 -13.46 15.72
CA ARG A 37 13.13 -12.47 15.54
C ARG A 37 13.56 -11.01 15.73
N HIS A 38 14.56 -10.78 16.57
CA HIS A 38 15.12 -9.44 16.82
C HIS A 38 15.74 -8.81 15.55
N LEU A 39 16.25 -9.64 14.62
CA LEU A 39 16.77 -9.21 13.33
C LEU A 39 15.68 -8.70 12.39
N MET A 40 14.43 -9.14 12.58
CA MET A 40 13.29 -8.72 11.76
C MET A 40 12.65 -7.42 12.25
N LEU A 41 12.96 -6.96 13.48
CA LEU A 41 12.38 -5.74 14.06
C LEU A 41 12.61 -4.47 13.23
N PRO A 42 13.81 -4.23 12.64
CA PRO A 42 14.01 -3.06 11.78
C PRO A 42 13.11 -3.07 10.54
N ILE A 43 12.92 -4.25 9.94
CA ILE A 43 12.06 -4.46 8.76
C ILE A 43 10.60 -4.23 9.14
N TRP A 44 10.14 -4.84 10.23
CA TRP A 44 8.79 -4.64 10.77
C TRP A 44 8.48 -3.16 10.97
N ARG A 45 9.35 -2.43 11.69
CA ARG A 45 9.16 -0.99 11.95
C ARG A 45 9.13 -0.16 10.67
N ALA A 46 9.86 -0.58 9.63
CA ALA A 46 9.82 0.11 8.35
C ALA A 46 8.48 -0.12 7.63
N LEU A 47 7.99 -1.36 7.61
CA LEU A 47 6.70 -1.71 7.03
C LEU A 47 5.53 -0.98 7.72
N GLU A 48 5.51 -0.92 9.05
CA GLU A 48 4.52 -0.15 9.83
C GLU A 48 4.47 1.34 9.44
N ARG A 49 5.65 1.96 9.24
CA ARG A 49 5.72 3.36 8.80
C ARG A 49 5.20 3.55 7.38
N GLU A 50 5.55 2.63 6.48
CA GLU A 50 5.07 2.68 5.10
C GLU A 50 3.56 2.40 5.02
N LEU A 51 3.03 1.49 5.86
CA LEU A 51 1.60 1.21 5.95
C LEU A 51 0.83 2.46 6.34
N LEU A 52 1.26 3.15 7.41
CA LEU A 52 0.65 4.40 7.83
C LEU A 52 0.69 5.46 6.71
N ALA A 53 1.82 5.58 6.01
CA ALA A 53 1.95 6.52 4.91
C ALA A 53 1.04 6.16 3.71
N ALA A 54 0.88 4.88 3.39
CA ALA A 54 0.00 4.40 2.34
C ALA A 54 -1.47 4.66 2.67
N GLN A 55 -1.91 4.31 3.89
CA GLN A 55 -3.27 4.58 4.37
C GLN A 55 -3.60 6.07 4.35
N GLN A 56 -2.66 6.93 4.78
CA GLN A 56 -2.84 8.38 4.70
C GLN A 56 -2.97 8.87 3.26
N ALA A 57 -2.14 8.37 2.35
CA ALA A 57 -2.20 8.74 0.94
C ALA A 57 -3.53 8.31 0.29
N GLU A 58 -3.97 7.07 0.55
CA GLU A 58 -5.26 6.54 0.10
C GLU A 58 -6.43 7.41 0.58
N ALA A 59 -6.45 7.76 1.87
CA ALA A 59 -7.47 8.65 2.43
C ALA A 59 -7.49 10.04 1.77
N ILE A 60 -6.31 10.60 1.45
CA ILE A 60 -6.19 11.88 0.73
C ILE A 60 -6.76 11.75 -0.67
N TYR A 61 -6.44 10.67 -1.39
CA TYR A 61 -6.94 10.44 -2.75
C TYR A 61 -8.44 10.25 -2.79
N ASP A 62 -9.02 9.54 -1.83
CA ASP A 62 -10.46 9.37 -1.69
C ASP A 62 -11.16 10.70 -1.38
N ALA A 63 -10.60 11.50 -0.45
CA ALA A 63 -11.12 12.83 -0.15
C ALA A 63 -11.07 13.76 -1.37
N ALA A 64 -9.98 13.72 -2.14
CA ALA A 64 -9.84 14.49 -3.37
C ALA A 64 -10.86 14.05 -4.44
N ARG A 65 -11.07 12.74 -4.59
CA ARG A 65 -12.07 12.18 -5.51
C ARG A 65 -13.48 12.62 -5.13
N LEU A 66 -13.84 12.55 -3.84
CA LEU A 66 -15.13 12.99 -3.34
C LEU A 66 -15.38 14.48 -3.59
N ARG A 67 -14.36 15.32 -3.34
CA ARG A 67 -14.44 16.76 -3.61
C ARG A 67 -14.66 17.04 -5.10
N LEU A 68 -13.95 16.31 -5.97
CA LEU A 68 -14.10 16.45 -7.42
C LEU A 68 -15.50 16.07 -7.90
N THR A 69 -16.06 14.97 -7.39
CA THR A 69 -17.44 14.54 -7.70
C THR A 69 -18.44 15.63 -7.32
N ARG A 70 -18.39 16.12 -6.07
CA ARG A 70 -19.28 17.20 -5.60
C ARG A 70 -19.18 18.46 -6.46
N SER A 71 -17.98 18.84 -6.86
CA SER A 71 -17.78 20.01 -7.74
C SER A 71 -18.44 19.83 -9.09
N ARG A 72 -18.36 18.63 -9.69
CA ARG A 72 -18.98 18.31 -10.98
C ARG A 72 -20.50 18.33 -10.87
N ASP A 73 -21.05 17.75 -9.82
CA ASP A 73 -22.49 17.72 -9.57
C ASP A 73 -23.05 19.15 -9.41
N GLN A 74 -22.34 20.02 -8.70
CA GLN A 74 -22.70 21.43 -8.55
C GLN A 74 -22.66 22.18 -9.90
N THR A 75 -21.64 21.96 -10.73
CA THR A 75 -21.58 22.58 -12.06
C THR A 75 -22.70 22.10 -12.98
N ALA A 76 -23.05 20.81 -12.91
CA ALA A 76 -24.15 20.23 -13.68
C ALA A 76 -25.51 20.82 -13.25
N ALA A 77 -25.73 21.00 -11.94
CA ALA A 77 -26.94 21.61 -11.40
C ALA A 77 -27.08 23.11 -11.73
N LEU A 78 -25.97 23.83 -11.93
CA LEU A 78 -25.97 25.25 -12.31
C LEU A 78 -26.12 25.48 -13.82
N SER A 79 -25.91 24.44 -14.63
CA SER A 79 -25.98 24.51 -16.10
C SER A 79 -27.29 23.96 -16.67
N SER A 80 -28.23 23.56 -15.81
CA SER A 80 -29.58 23.10 -16.15
C SER A 80 -30.61 24.12 -15.69
#